data_AF-A0A510HHL8-F1
#
_entry.id   AF-A0A510HHL8-F1
#
_cell.length_a   1.000
_cell.length_b   1.000
_cell.length_c   1.000
_cell.angle_alpha   90.00
_cell.angle_beta   90.00
_cell.angle_gamma   90.00
#
_symmetry.space_group_name_H-M   'P 1'
#
loop_
_entity.id
_entity.type
_entity.pdbx_description
1 polymer ?
#
loop_
_entity_poly.entity_id
_entity_poly.type
_entity_poly.pdbx_seq_one_letter_code
_entity_poly.pdbx_strand_id
1 'polypeptide(L)'
;MSAGTLLEELRERDIRLEADGLMLHVDAPAGAITEELRSALREHKRALIRLLERERRRLEEADRRGLIIKWSREPGYVSLHDPTTGEWHEIATSDCPPWVLEDARARRRRKGEKR
;
A
#
# COMPACT_ATOMS: atom_id res chain seq x y z
N MET A 1 19.48 12.97 5.93
CA MET A 1 18.11 12.63 5.47
C MET A 1 18.05 11.13 5.24
N SER A 2 16.90 10.47 5.43
CA SER A 2 16.75 9.04 5.10
C SER A 2 16.17 8.89 3.69
N ALA A 3 16.40 7.75 3.04
CA ALA A 3 15.81 7.48 1.72
C ALA A 3 14.27 7.46 1.76
N GLY A 4 13.66 7.05 2.88
CA GLY A 4 12.21 7.09 3.04
C GLY A 4 11.68 8.52 3.17
N THR A 5 12.34 9.35 3.97
CA THR A 5 11.99 10.77 4.10
C THR A 5 12.11 11.50 2.76
N LEU A 6 13.18 11.23 2.00
CA LEU A 6 13.34 11.79 0.66
C LEU A 6 12.22 11.34 -0.28
N LEU A 7 11.83 10.06 -0.25
CA LEU A 7 10.76 9.55 -1.11
C LEU A 7 9.41 10.27 -0.84
N GLU A 8 9.07 10.49 0.43
CA GLU A 8 7.85 11.21 0.80
C GLU A 8 7.91 12.69 0.38
N GLU A 9 9.02 13.38 0.63
CA GLU A 9 9.21 14.77 0.18
C GLU A 9 9.08 14.91 -1.35
N LEU A 10 9.54 13.91 -2.12
CA LEU A 10 9.40 13.92 -3.58
C LEU A 10 7.95 13.72 -4.02
N ARG A 11 7.22 12.83 -3.36
CA ARG A 11 5.78 12.62 -3.62
C ARG A 11 4.98 13.89 -3.34
N GLU A 12 5.26 14.60 -2.25
CA GLU A 12 4.63 15.88 -1.92
C GLU A 12 4.87 16.96 -2.98
N ARG A 13 6.00 16.87 -3.70
CA ARG A 13 6.38 17.78 -4.78
C ARG A 13 5.90 17.32 -6.18
N ASP A 14 5.03 16.32 -6.23
CA ASP A 14 4.54 15.66 -7.46
C ASP A 14 5.68 15.10 -8.34
N ILE A 15 6.76 14.64 -7.70
CA ILE A 15 7.87 13.94 -8.35
C ILE A 15 7.68 12.44 -8.11
N ARG A 16 7.44 11.69 -9.19
CA ARG A 16 7.25 10.24 -9.15
C ARG A 16 8.56 9.51 -9.41
N LEU A 17 8.80 8.49 -8.59
CA LEU A 17 9.96 7.62 -8.72
C LEU A 17 9.51 6.19 -9.01
N GLU A 18 10.14 5.57 -10.01
CA GLU A 18 9.90 4.16 -10.34
C GLU A 18 11.22 3.39 -10.40
N ALA A 19 11.22 2.18 -9.86
CA ALA A 19 12.38 1.29 -9.89
C ALA A 19 12.23 0.27 -11.01
N ASP A 20 13.16 0.30 -11.97
CA ASP A 20 13.33 -0.71 -13.01
C ASP A 20 14.70 -1.38 -12.87
N GLY A 21 14.72 -2.51 -12.16
CA GLY A 21 15.95 -3.20 -11.78
C GLY A 21 16.93 -2.29 -11.02
N LEU A 22 18.06 -1.96 -11.65
CA LEU A 22 19.08 -1.06 -11.09
C LEU A 22 18.93 0.41 -11.53
N MET A 23 17.91 0.70 -12.32
CA MET A 23 17.58 2.03 -12.79
C MET A 23 16.49 2.65 -11.90
N LEU A 24 16.59 3.96 -11.73
CA LEU A 24 15.59 4.77 -11.04
C LEU A 24 15.06 5.77 -12.06
N HIS A 25 13.82 5.57 -12.48
CA HIS A 25 13.09 6.51 -13.33
C HIS A 25 12.54 7.64 -12.46
N VAL A 26 12.65 8.85 -12.98
CA VAL A 26 12.22 10.07 -12.30
C VAL A 26 11.30 10.81 -13.26
N ASP A 27 10.02 10.86 -12.93
CA ASP A 27 9.03 11.70 -13.59
C ASP A 27 8.81 12.94 -12.72
N ALA A 28 9.11 14.12 -13.26
CA ALA A 28 9.14 15.35 -12.51
C ALA A 28 8.73 16.54 -13.39
N PRO A 29 8.05 17.55 -12.82
CA PRO A 29 7.73 18.78 -13.54
C PRO A 29 9.00 19.54 -13.96
N ALA A 30 8.88 20.32 -15.03
CA ALA A 30 10.00 21.09 -15.57
C ALA A 30 10.62 22.02 -14.50
N GLY A 31 11.95 21.97 -14.35
CA GLY A 31 12.68 22.77 -13.37
C GLY A 31 12.66 22.23 -11.93
N ALA A 32 11.93 21.15 -11.63
CA ALA A 32 11.87 20.58 -10.29
C ALA A 32 13.14 19.80 -9.90
N ILE A 33 13.87 19.28 -10.89
CA ILE A 33 15.14 18.58 -10.71
C ILE A 33 16.28 19.61 -10.62
N THR A 34 16.54 20.09 -9.41
CA THR A 34 17.72 20.89 -9.09
C THR A 34 18.97 20.00 -8.96
N GLU A 35 20.17 20.58 -8.96
CA GLU A 35 21.41 19.79 -8.84
C GLU A 35 21.57 19.22 -7.42
N GLU A 36 21.08 19.92 -6.40
CA GLU A 36 21.00 19.41 -5.02
C GLU A 36 20.13 18.15 -4.96
N LEU A 37 18.96 18.19 -5.62
CA LEU A 37 18.08 17.03 -5.69
C LEU A 37 18.73 15.88 -6.47
N ARG A 38 19.43 16.16 -7.57
CA ARG A 38 20.17 15.14 -8.30
C ARG A 38 21.25 14.48 -7.44
N SER A 39 21.95 15.24 -6.60
CA SER A 39 22.93 14.72 -5.66
C SER A 39 22.28 13.79 -4.63
N ALA A 40 21.18 14.24 -4.00
CA ALA A 40 20.43 13.44 -3.02
C ALA A 40 19.89 12.12 -3.62
N LEU A 41 19.36 12.17 -4.84
CA LEU A 41 18.90 10.97 -5.57
C LEU A 41 20.04 9.99 -5.84
N ARG A 42 21.25 10.48 -6.17
CA ARG A 42 22.43 9.62 -6.40
C ARG A 42 22.91 8.98 -5.10
N GLU A 43 22.97 9.75 -4.02
CA GLU A 43 23.37 9.26 -2.69
C GLU A 43 22.44 8.15 -2.19
N HIS A 44 21.13 8.33 -2.34
CA HIS A 44 20.13 7.39 -1.85
C HIS A 44 19.62 6.38 -2.89
N LYS A 45 20.14 6.38 -4.13
CA LYS A 45 19.62 5.60 -5.27
C LYS A 45 19.33 4.14 -4.91
N ARG A 46 20.30 3.44 -4.34
CA ARG A 46 20.16 2.00 -3.99
C ARG A 46 19.11 1.76 -2.91
N ALA A 47 18.99 2.67 -1.96
CA ALA A 47 17.99 2.58 -0.91
C ALA A 47 16.58 2.87 -1.45
N LEU A 48 16.44 3.88 -2.32
CA LEU A 48 15.18 4.20 -3.00
C LEU A 48 14.68 3.04 -3.85
N ILE A 49 15.54 2.44 -4.67
CA ILE A 49 15.20 1.25 -5.48
C ILE A 49 14.67 0.13 -4.57
N ARG A 50 15.38 -0.20 -3.49
CA ARG A 50 14.95 -1.25 -2.56
C ARG A 50 13.61 -0.95 -1.88
N LEU A 51 13.34 0.32 -1.56
CA LEU A 51 12.07 0.74 -0.97
C LEU A 51 10.93 0.56 -1.98
N LEU A 52 11.10 1.07 -3.20
CA LEU A 52 10.10 0.97 -4.28
C LEU A 52 9.83 -0.49 -4.68
N GLU A 53 10.85 -1.34 -4.78
CA GLU A 53 10.67 -2.76 -5.06
C GLU A 53 9.99 -3.52 -3.91
N ARG A 54 10.22 -3.11 -2.66
CA ARG A 54 9.54 -3.70 -1.51
C ARG A 54 8.07 -3.29 -1.47
N GLU A 55 7.79 -2.02 -1.74
CA GLU A 55 6.44 -1.48 -1.84
C GLU A 55 5.66 -2.18 -2.97
N ARG A 56 6.25 -2.27 -4.17
CA ARG A 56 5.66 -2.98 -5.31
C ARG A 56 5.30 -4.43 -4.97
N ARG A 57 6.25 -5.19 -4.39
CA ARG A 57 5.99 -6.58 -3.97
C ARG A 57 4.89 -6.68 -2.93
N ARG A 58 4.84 -5.76 -1.96
CA ARG A 58 3.76 -5.72 -0.96
C ARG A 58 2.40 -5.51 -1.64
N LEU A 59 2.32 -4.61 -2.61
CA LEU A 59 1.08 -4.34 -3.36
C LEU A 59 0.68 -5.53 -4.25
N GLU A 60 1.63 -6.19 -4.94
CA GLU A 60 1.37 -7.42 -5.69
C GLU A 60 0.87 -8.56 -4.79
N GLU A 61 1.41 -8.69 -3.59
CA GLU A 61 0.94 -9.65 -2.58
C GLU A 61 -0.46 -9.32 -2.06
N ALA A 62 -0.77 -8.04 -1.87
CA ALA A 62 -2.08 -7.56 -1.47
C ALA A 62 -3.13 -7.83 -2.55
N ASP A 63 -2.84 -7.49 -3.80
CA ASP A 63 -3.71 -7.74 -4.94
C ASP A 63 -4.02 -9.24 -5.09
N ARG A 64 -2.99 -10.08 -5.05
CA ARG A 64 -3.13 -11.54 -5.09
C ARG A 64 -3.94 -12.11 -3.92
N ARG A 65 -3.90 -11.48 -2.74
CA ARG A 65 -4.74 -11.87 -1.60
C ARG A 65 -6.21 -11.48 -1.84
N GLY A 66 -6.45 -10.42 -2.61
CA GLY A 66 -7.77 -9.91 -2.96
C GLY A 66 -8.48 -9.26 -1.78
N LEU A 67 -9.73 -8.87 -2.02
CA LEU A 67 -10.63 -8.36 -0.99
C LEU A 67 -10.96 -9.48 0.01
N ILE A 68 -10.60 -9.28 1.28
CA ILE A 68 -10.96 -10.21 2.36
C ILE A 68 -11.77 -9.48 3.39
N ILE A 69 -13.00 -9.95 3.59
CA ILE A 69 -13.89 -9.45 4.63
C ILE A 69 -14.07 -10.55 5.68
N LYS A 70 -13.88 -10.19 6.95
CA LYS A 70 -14.09 -11.08 8.09
C LYS A 70 -14.57 -10.28 9.30
N TRP A 71 -15.21 -10.96 10.23
CA TRP A 71 -15.48 -10.38 11.54
C TRP A 71 -14.17 -9.99 12.22
N SER A 72 -14.14 -8.79 12.81
CA SER A 72 -13.03 -8.34 13.62
C SER A 72 -12.93 -9.16 14.91
N ARG A 73 -11.79 -9.05 15.58
CA ARG A 73 -11.65 -9.51 16.97
C ARG A 73 -12.40 -8.58 17.92
N GLU A 74 -12.55 -7.31 17.53
CA GLU A 74 -13.34 -6.32 18.27
C GLU A 74 -14.85 -6.52 17.97
N PRO A 75 -15.70 -6.72 18.98
CA PRO A 75 -17.14 -6.86 18.77
C PRO A 75 -17.74 -5.61 18.11
N GLY A 76 -18.62 -5.82 17.13
CA GLY A 76 -19.26 -4.72 16.41
C GLY A 76 -18.45 -4.15 15.24
N TYR A 77 -17.31 -4.77 14.89
CA TYR A 77 -16.47 -4.38 13.76
C TYR A 77 -16.28 -5.53 12.75
N VAL A 78 -16.01 -5.13 11.50
CA VAL A 78 -15.50 -6.01 10.44
C VAL A 78 -14.11 -5.55 10.02
N SER A 79 -13.26 -6.52 9.72
CA SER A 79 -11.89 -6.34 9.27
C SER A 79 -11.85 -6.60 7.77
N LEU A 80 -11.52 -5.57 6.98
CA LEU A 80 -11.50 -5.57 5.51
C LEU A 80 -10.07 -5.39 5.02
N HIS A 81 -9.56 -6.36 4.26
CA HIS A 81 -8.29 -6.23 3.55
C HIS A 81 -8.51 -5.53 2.22
N ASP A 82 -7.87 -4.37 2.03
CA ASP A 82 -7.89 -3.64 0.76
C ASP A 82 -6.78 -4.17 -0.17
N PRO A 83 -7.14 -4.77 -1.33
CA PRO A 83 -6.14 -5.27 -2.28
C PRO A 83 -5.31 -4.17 -2.95
N THR A 84 -5.77 -2.91 -2.95
CA THR A 84 -5.10 -1.80 -3.64
C THR A 84 -4.00 -1.14 -2.82
N THR A 85 -4.07 -1.26 -1.49
CA THR A 85 -3.09 -0.68 -0.53
C THR A 85 -2.40 -1.75 0.31
N GLY A 86 -3.00 -2.94 0.42
CA GLY A 86 -2.58 -4.00 1.34
C GLY A 86 -2.85 -3.69 2.80
N GLU A 87 -3.67 -2.68 3.10
CA GLU A 87 -4.07 -2.33 4.45
C GLU A 87 -5.24 -3.20 4.94
N TRP A 88 -5.35 -3.29 6.27
CA TRP A 88 -6.52 -3.82 6.94
C TRP A 88 -7.28 -2.67 7.58
N HIS A 89 -8.53 -2.50 7.19
CA HIS A 89 -9.42 -1.50 7.75
C HIS A 89 -10.39 -2.16 8.73
N GLU A 90 -10.49 -1.59 9.93
CA GLU A 90 -11.49 -1.97 10.91
C GLU A 90 -12.66 -1.00 10.79
N ILE A 91 -13.83 -1.53 10.40
CA ILE A 91 -15.01 -0.73 10.07
C ILE A 91 -16.13 -1.14 11.01
N ALA A 92 -16.77 -0.16 11.65
CA ALA A 92 -17.93 -0.42 12.50
C ALA A 92 -19.06 -1.00 11.64
N THR A 93 -19.77 -1.99 12.18
CA THR A 93 -20.85 -2.67 11.46
C THR A 93 -22.01 -1.74 11.08
N SER A 94 -22.22 -0.64 11.84
CA SER A 94 -23.18 0.42 11.52
C SER A 94 -22.83 1.18 10.25
N ASP A 95 -21.54 1.26 9.94
CA ASP A 95 -20.99 2.05 8.84
C ASP A 95 -20.69 1.18 7.62
N CYS A 96 -20.92 -0.13 7.74
CA CYS A 96 -20.72 -1.08 6.67
C CYS A 96 -21.93 -1.14 5.74
N PRO A 97 -21.73 -1.09 4.42
CA PRO A 97 -22.81 -1.40 3.51
C PRO A 97 -23.26 -2.87 3.67
N PRO A 98 -24.54 -3.20 3.42
CA PRO A 98 -25.09 -4.53 3.71
C PRO A 98 -24.32 -5.70 3.12
N TRP A 99 -23.80 -5.56 1.89
CA TRP A 99 -23.05 -6.60 1.19
C TRP A 99 -21.76 -7.01 1.93
N VAL A 100 -21.11 -6.09 2.65
CA VAL A 100 -19.91 -6.39 3.46
C VAL A 100 -20.29 -7.31 4.63
N LEU A 101 -21.40 -7.01 5.29
CA LEU A 101 -21.91 -7.82 6.40
C LEU A 101 -22.34 -9.20 5.93
N GLU A 102 -22.93 -9.29 4.73
CA GLU A 102 -23.31 -10.56 4.10
C GLU A 102 -22.10 -11.43 3.80
N ASP A 103 -21.04 -10.87 3.21
CA ASP A 103 -19.81 -11.62 2.92
C ASP A 103 -19.13 -12.10 4.23
N ALA A 104 -19.04 -11.24 5.24
CA ALA A 104 -18.51 -11.61 6.56
C ALA A 104 -19.29 -12.77 7.20
N ARG A 105 -20.63 -12.77 7.10
CA ARG A 105 -21.50 -13.85 7.58
C ARG A 105 -21.30 -15.13 6.77
N ALA A 106 -21.29 -15.05 5.45
CA ALA A 106 -21.10 -16.20 4.56
C ALA A 106 -19.76 -16.89 4.85
N ARG A 107 -18.69 -16.11 5.02
CA ARG A 107 -17.36 -16.63 5.36
C ARG A 107 -17.32 -17.33 6.72
N ARG A 108 -18.03 -16.80 7.72
CA ARG A 108 -18.16 -17.44 9.05
C ARG A 108 -18.88 -18.79 8.96
N ARG A 109 -19.95 -18.88 8.17
CA ARG A 109 -20.70 -20.14 7.94
C ARG A 109 -19.82 -21.21 7.32
N ARG A 110 -19.12 -20.89 6.22
CA ARG A 110 -18.16 -21.80 5.55
C ARG A 110 -17.04 -22.30 6.48
N LYS A 111 -16.60 -21.48 7.44
CA LYS A 111 -15.59 -21.89 8.42
C LYS A 111 -16.15 -22.84 9.48
N GLY A 112 -17.43 -22.71 9.83
CA GLY A 112 -18.13 -23.60 10.75
C GLY A 112 -18.39 -24.99 10.15
N GLU A 113 -18.72 -25.07 8.86
CA GLU A 113 -18.97 -26.32 8.12
C GLU A 113 -17.72 -27.19 7.92
N LYS A 114 -16.52 -26.61 8.04
CA LYS A 114 -15.24 -27.31 7.89
C LYS A 114 -14.67 -27.89 9.20
N ARG A 115 -15.42 -27.80 10.31
CA ARG A 115 -15.03 -28.32 11.64
C ARG A 115 -15.95 -29.45 12.05
#